data_AF-A0A957EPE1-F1
#
_entry.id   AF-A0A957EPE1-F1
#
_cell.length_a   1.000
_cell.length_b   1.000
_cell.length_c   1.000
_cell.angle_alpha   90.00
_cell.angle_beta   90.00
_cell.angle_gamma   90.00
#
_symmetry.space_group_name_H-M   'P 1'
#
loop_
_entity.id
_entity.type
_entity.pdbx_description
1 polymer ?
#
loop_
_entity_poly.entity_id
_entity_poly.type
_entity_poly.pdbx_seq_one_letter_code
_entity_poly.pdbx_strand_id
1 'polypeptide(L)'
;IPVLGHIGLTPQSVTALSGYKVQGKTAVAAHDLLLDALALQDAGCFGIVLEAVPAPIAAAISQRLTIPTIGIGAGAGCDGQVLVYHDLLGLFDKFQAKFVKQYANIGQQIVSALQQYRDEVQQRTFPDAAHSYDLPAEEWAQFVALLEASRSNPSDAPSPMTDDS
;
A
#
# COMPACT_ATOMS: atom_id res chain seq x y z
N ILE A 1 8.81 -23.78 14.89
CA ILE A 1 8.44 -22.55 14.15
C ILE A 1 7.27 -22.92 13.26
N PRO A 2 6.07 -22.32 13.41
CA PRO A 2 4.94 -22.60 12.52
C PRO A 2 5.28 -22.17 11.08
N VAL A 3 4.97 -23.03 10.10
CA VAL A 3 5.26 -22.78 8.67
C VAL A 3 3.96 -22.78 7.88
N LEU A 4 3.76 -21.73 7.08
CA LEU A 4 2.71 -21.64 6.06
C LEU A 4 3.37 -21.90 4.70
N GLY A 5 2.97 -22.97 4.02
CA GLY A 5 3.45 -23.29 2.69
C GLY A 5 2.94 -22.30 1.65
N HIS A 6 3.61 -22.21 0.50
CA HIS A 6 3.13 -21.41 -0.64
C HIS A 6 3.52 -22.12 -1.94
N ILE A 7 2.52 -22.53 -2.72
CA ILE A 7 2.67 -23.16 -4.03
C ILE A 7 1.78 -22.49 -5.08
N GLY A 8 1.96 -22.90 -6.35
CA GLY A 8 1.38 -22.19 -7.48
C GLY A 8 2.39 -21.17 -8.01
N LEU A 9 1.92 -19.97 -8.33
CA LEU A 9 2.82 -18.89 -8.73
C LEU A 9 3.53 -18.35 -7.50
N THR A 10 4.80 -18.70 -7.30
CA THR A 10 5.62 -18.13 -6.23
C THR A 10 6.40 -16.93 -6.77
N PRO A 11 6.10 -15.67 -6.38
CA PRO A 11 6.70 -14.49 -6.99
C PRO A 11 8.23 -14.44 -6.94
N GLN A 12 8.86 -15.10 -5.96
CA GLN A 12 10.31 -15.20 -5.85
C GLN A 12 10.97 -15.94 -7.01
N SER A 13 10.23 -16.80 -7.72
CA SER A 13 10.70 -17.57 -8.88
C SER A 13 10.13 -17.06 -10.19
N VAL A 14 9.64 -15.81 -10.24
CA VAL A 14 8.97 -15.22 -11.42
C VAL A 14 9.79 -15.35 -12.71
N THR A 15 11.13 -15.25 -12.65
CA THR A 15 12.01 -15.43 -13.81
C THR A 15 12.02 -16.88 -14.30
N ALA A 16 12.04 -17.85 -13.39
CA ALA A 16 11.97 -19.28 -13.73
C ALA A 16 10.58 -19.66 -14.24
N LEU A 17 9.52 -19.06 -13.69
CA LEU A 17 8.12 -19.26 -14.09
C LEU A 17 7.72 -18.49 -15.37
N SER A 18 8.68 -17.79 -16.00
CA SER A 18 8.47 -17.00 -17.22
C SER A 18 7.38 -15.93 -17.05
N GLY A 19 7.39 -15.22 -15.93
CA GLY A 19 6.47 -14.14 -15.57
C GLY A 19 5.33 -14.58 -14.63
N TYR A 20 4.40 -13.65 -14.37
CA TYR A 20 3.20 -13.88 -13.56
C TYR A 20 2.16 -14.72 -14.31
N LYS A 21 2.40 -16.03 -14.40
CA LYS A 21 1.55 -16.97 -15.14
C LYS A 21 0.76 -17.86 -14.20
N VAL A 22 -0.48 -18.13 -14.58
CA VAL A 22 -1.34 -19.12 -13.92
C VAL A 22 -0.68 -20.51 -14.00
N GLN A 23 -0.64 -21.22 -12.87
CA GLN A 23 -0.06 -22.56 -12.73
C GLN A 23 -1.13 -23.65 -12.79
N GLY A 24 -0.76 -24.93 -12.99
CA GLY A 24 -1.73 -26.04 -12.99
C GLY A 24 -2.69 -26.05 -14.19
N LYS A 25 -2.27 -25.54 -15.36
CA LYS A 25 -3.10 -25.47 -16.57
C LYS A 25 -3.29 -26.80 -17.30
N THR A 26 -2.49 -27.81 -16.99
CA THR A 26 -2.60 -29.16 -17.55
C THR A 26 -2.88 -30.14 -16.43
N ALA A 27 -3.48 -31.30 -16.75
CA ALA A 27 -3.78 -32.32 -15.76
C ALA A 27 -2.52 -32.78 -14.99
N VAL A 28 -1.39 -32.93 -15.70
CA VAL A 28 -0.09 -33.27 -15.10
C VAL A 28 0.36 -32.17 -14.12
N ALA A 29 0.40 -30.91 -14.55
CA ALA A 29 0.82 -29.82 -13.67
C ALA A 29 -0.11 -29.60 -12.48
N ALA A 30 -1.43 -29.84 -12.64
CA ALA A 30 -2.39 -29.80 -11.55
C ALA A 30 -2.20 -30.95 -10.56
N HIS A 31 -1.85 -32.14 -11.05
CA HIS A 31 -1.51 -33.28 -10.22
C HIS A 31 -0.21 -33.04 -9.44
N ASP A 32 0.82 -32.50 -10.09
CA ASP A 32 2.09 -32.16 -9.43
C ASP A 32 1.88 -31.12 -8.32
N LEU A 33 1.04 -30.09 -8.54
CA LEU A 33 0.65 -29.15 -7.49
C LEU A 33 -0.04 -29.82 -6.29
N LEU A 34 -0.88 -30.82 -6.53
CA LEU A 34 -1.50 -31.58 -5.44
C LEU A 34 -0.45 -32.37 -4.65
N LEU A 35 0.53 -32.99 -5.34
CA LEU A 35 1.63 -33.69 -4.68
C LEU A 35 2.49 -32.75 -3.84
N ASP A 36 2.81 -31.55 -4.36
CA ASP A 36 3.54 -30.52 -3.60
C ASP A 36 2.74 -30.11 -2.34
N ALA A 37 1.42 -29.94 -2.47
CA ALA A 37 0.57 -29.58 -1.36
C ALA A 37 0.53 -30.66 -0.26
N LEU A 38 0.41 -31.93 -0.66
CA LEU A 38 0.45 -33.07 0.26
C LEU A 38 1.82 -33.19 0.94
N ALA A 39 2.91 -33.02 0.18
CA ALA A 39 4.25 -33.06 0.73
C ALA A 39 4.50 -31.95 1.78
N LEU A 40 3.98 -30.74 1.53
CA LEU A 40 4.05 -29.64 2.50
C LEU A 40 3.23 -29.91 3.76
N GLN A 41 2.05 -30.52 3.62
CA GLN A 41 1.25 -30.96 4.76
C GLN A 41 1.99 -32.02 5.58
N ASP A 42 2.54 -33.05 4.93
CA ASP A 42 3.27 -34.14 5.58
C ASP A 42 4.56 -33.65 6.26
N ALA A 43 5.18 -32.59 5.72
CA ALA A 43 6.30 -31.89 6.34
C ALA A 43 5.91 -31.05 7.58
N GLY A 44 4.62 -30.92 7.88
CA GLY A 44 4.11 -30.24 9.07
C GLY A 44 3.74 -28.77 8.88
N CYS A 45 3.50 -28.32 7.63
CA CYS A 45 2.92 -26.99 7.42
C CYS A 45 1.53 -26.92 8.07
N PHE A 46 1.21 -25.80 8.72
CA PHE A 46 -0.11 -25.64 9.34
C PHE A 46 -1.18 -25.15 8.36
N GLY A 47 -0.78 -24.75 7.15
CA GLY A 47 -1.65 -24.31 6.07
C GLY A 47 -0.85 -24.01 4.81
N ILE A 48 -1.52 -23.73 3.69
CA ILE A 48 -0.90 -23.51 2.39
C ILE A 48 -1.57 -22.36 1.63
N VAL A 49 -0.77 -21.43 1.09
CA VAL A 49 -1.22 -20.45 0.10
C VAL A 49 -1.20 -21.07 -1.30
N LEU A 50 -2.32 -20.92 -2.03
CA LEU A 50 -2.45 -21.27 -3.45
C LEU A 50 -2.54 -19.98 -4.27
N GLU A 51 -1.50 -19.67 -5.04
CA GLU A 51 -1.44 -18.45 -5.86
C GLU A 51 -1.59 -18.72 -7.36
N ALA A 52 -2.50 -17.99 -8.01
CA ALA A 52 -2.77 -18.04 -9.45
C ALA A 52 -3.02 -19.47 -9.98
N VAL A 53 -3.86 -20.25 -9.29
CA VAL A 53 -4.26 -21.61 -9.65
C VAL A 53 -5.71 -21.61 -10.18
N PRO A 54 -6.07 -22.36 -11.24
CA PRO A 54 -7.44 -22.47 -11.70
C PRO A 54 -8.39 -22.90 -10.56
N ALA A 55 -9.50 -22.18 -10.41
CA ALA A 55 -10.47 -22.39 -9.33
C ALA A 55 -10.88 -23.86 -9.08
N PRO A 56 -11.21 -24.69 -10.11
CA PRO A 56 -11.56 -26.09 -9.85
C PRO A 56 -10.40 -26.93 -9.31
N ILE A 57 -9.15 -26.60 -9.68
CA ILE A 57 -7.96 -27.29 -9.18
C ILE A 57 -7.69 -26.90 -7.72
N ALA A 58 -7.74 -25.61 -7.41
CA ALA A 58 -7.57 -25.13 -6.04
C ALA A 58 -8.63 -25.71 -5.08
N ALA A 59 -9.89 -25.75 -5.50
CA ALA A 59 -10.97 -26.39 -4.73
C ALA A 59 -10.71 -27.89 -4.52
N ALA A 60 -10.25 -28.60 -5.55
CA ALA A 60 -9.93 -30.02 -5.45
C ALA A 60 -8.75 -30.30 -4.52
N ILE A 61 -7.74 -29.42 -4.48
CA ILE A 61 -6.62 -29.47 -3.53
C ILE A 61 -7.13 -29.19 -2.10
N SER A 62 -7.88 -28.10 -1.90
CA SER A 62 -8.43 -27.74 -0.58
C SER A 62 -9.25 -28.87 0.04
N GLN A 63 -10.06 -29.57 -0.75
CA GLN A 63 -10.87 -30.70 -0.28
C GLN A 63 -10.07 -31.95 0.11
N ARG A 64 -8.81 -32.07 -0.32
CA ARG A 64 -7.94 -33.24 -0.06
C ARG A 64 -7.00 -33.03 1.10
N LEU A 65 -6.69 -31.78 1.44
CA LEU A 65 -5.85 -31.45 2.58
C LEU A 65 -6.69 -31.44 3.86
N THR A 66 -6.04 -31.78 4.97
CA THR A 66 -6.61 -31.63 6.31
C THR A 66 -6.25 -30.28 6.94
N ILE A 67 -5.27 -29.58 6.37
CA ILE A 67 -4.85 -28.23 6.79
C ILE A 67 -5.52 -27.14 5.94
N PRO A 68 -5.75 -25.94 6.47
CA PRO A 68 -6.40 -24.86 5.74
C PRO A 68 -5.60 -24.38 4.52
N THR A 69 -6.32 -24.05 3.47
CA THR A 69 -5.78 -23.38 2.28
C THR A 69 -6.22 -21.92 2.19
N ILE A 70 -5.32 -21.07 1.72
CA ILE A 70 -5.56 -19.64 1.52
C ILE A 70 -5.37 -19.30 0.04
N GLY A 71 -6.43 -18.85 -0.63
CA GLY A 71 -6.38 -18.53 -2.05
C GLY A 71 -6.00 -17.08 -2.35
N ILE A 72 -5.17 -16.87 -3.38
CA ILE A 72 -5.00 -15.57 -4.05
C ILE A 72 -5.00 -15.80 -5.57
N GLY A 73 -6.08 -15.38 -6.23
CA GLY A 73 -6.32 -15.78 -7.61
C GLY A 73 -6.54 -17.29 -7.80
N ALA A 74 -7.02 -17.96 -6.76
CA ALA A 74 -7.31 -19.39 -6.73
C ALA A 74 -8.82 -19.73 -6.63
N GLY A 75 -9.69 -18.72 -6.82
CA GLY A 75 -11.14 -18.87 -6.68
C GLY A 75 -11.60 -19.05 -5.22
N ALA A 76 -12.92 -19.16 -5.03
CA ALA A 76 -13.55 -19.20 -3.71
C ALA A 76 -13.60 -20.59 -3.06
N GLY A 77 -12.95 -21.59 -3.67
CA GLY A 77 -12.95 -22.97 -3.16
C GLY A 77 -11.87 -23.28 -2.12
N CYS A 78 -11.03 -22.30 -1.76
CA CYS A 78 -10.09 -22.39 -0.64
C CYS A 78 -10.77 -21.97 0.67
N ASP A 79 -10.23 -22.39 1.82
CA ASP A 79 -10.80 -22.13 3.15
C ASP A 79 -10.72 -20.65 3.57
N GLY A 80 -9.73 -19.93 3.05
CA GLY A 80 -9.56 -18.49 3.23
C GLY A 80 -9.07 -17.82 1.96
N GLN A 81 -8.95 -16.49 2.01
CA GLN A 81 -8.50 -15.67 0.89
C GLN A 81 -7.49 -14.63 1.36
N VAL A 82 -6.57 -14.26 0.49
CA VAL A 82 -5.62 -13.17 0.73
C VAL A 82 -5.52 -12.27 -0.50
N LEU A 83 -5.34 -10.97 -0.26
CA LEU A 83 -5.04 -9.96 -1.27
C LEU A 83 -4.00 -9.00 -0.70
N VAL A 84 -3.24 -8.37 -1.58
CA VAL A 84 -2.36 -7.26 -1.20
C VAL A 84 -3.23 -6.04 -0.89
N TYR A 85 -3.03 -5.47 0.30
CA TYR A 85 -3.83 -4.34 0.80
C TYR A 85 -3.88 -3.14 -0.16
N HIS A 86 -2.75 -2.79 -0.77
CA HIS A 86 -2.66 -1.68 -1.74
C HIS A 86 -3.49 -1.93 -3.00
N ASP A 87 -3.50 -3.17 -3.48
CA ASP A 87 -4.28 -3.58 -4.65
C ASP A 87 -5.77 -3.57 -4.30
N LEU A 88 -6.13 -4.04 -3.10
CA LEU A 88 -7.49 -4.03 -2.58
C LEU A 88 -8.05 -2.60 -2.48
N LEU A 89 -7.25 -1.65 -2.02
CA LEU A 89 -7.67 -0.25 -1.86
C LEU A 89 -7.48 0.63 -3.10
N GLY A 90 -6.96 0.07 -4.20
CA GLY A 90 -6.72 0.83 -5.41
C GLY A 90 -5.75 1.99 -5.18
N LEU A 91 -4.62 1.74 -4.52
CA LEU A 91 -3.60 2.77 -4.31
C LEU A 91 -2.86 3.14 -5.60
N PHE A 92 -2.73 2.20 -6.53
CA PHE A 92 -2.01 2.39 -7.79
C PHE A 92 -2.89 2.03 -8.99
N ASP A 93 -2.88 2.88 -10.02
CA ASP A 93 -3.73 2.72 -11.22
C ASP A 93 -3.15 1.79 -12.30
N LYS A 94 -1.85 1.47 -12.24
CA LYS A 94 -1.12 0.96 -13.42
C LYS A 94 -1.00 -0.56 -13.56
N PHE A 95 -1.23 -1.34 -12.50
CA PHE A 95 -1.10 -2.80 -12.58
C PHE A 95 -2.18 -3.51 -11.77
N GLN A 96 -3.26 -3.91 -12.45
CA GLN A 96 -4.30 -4.73 -11.84
C GLN A 96 -4.17 -6.17 -12.33
N ALA A 97 -3.70 -7.05 -11.45
CA ALA A 97 -3.80 -8.48 -11.72
C ALA A 97 -5.29 -8.87 -11.83
N LYS A 98 -5.63 -9.72 -12.80
CA LYS A 98 -7.03 -10.09 -13.12
C LYS A 98 -7.85 -10.57 -11.90
N PHE A 99 -7.20 -11.15 -10.91
CA PHE A 99 -7.85 -11.71 -9.72
C PHE A 99 -8.12 -10.68 -8.61
N VAL A 100 -7.65 -9.43 -8.76
CA VAL A 100 -7.86 -8.38 -7.78
C VAL A 100 -9.19 -7.68 -8.02
N LYS A 101 -10.04 -7.68 -7.00
CA LYS A 101 -11.17 -6.75 -6.89
C LYS A 101 -10.74 -5.55 -6.04
N GLN A 102 -10.81 -4.35 -6.61
CA GLN A 102 -10.68 -3.11 -5.85
C GLN A 102 -11.98 -2.83 -5.08
N TYR A 103 -11.85 -2.47 -3.81
CA TYR A 103 -12.95 -2.06 -2.93
C TYR A 103 -12.99 -0.55 -2.71
N ALA A 104 -11.90 0.14 -3.07
CA ALA A 104 -11.80 1.60 -3.06
C ALA A 104 -10.85 2.06 -4.17
N ASN A 105 -10.85 3.38 -4.43
CA ASN A 105 -9.87 4.05 -5.28
C ASN A 105 -9.15 5.13 -4.45
N ILE A 106 -8.37 4.68 -3.47
CA ILE A 106 -7.70 5.57 -2.52
C ILE A 106 -6.57 6.35 -3.20
N GLY A 107 -5.94 5.80 -4.24
CA GLY A 107 -4.92 6.50 -5.02
C GLY A 107 -5.45 7.83 -5.58
N GLN A 108 -6.62 7.79 -6.23
CA GLN A 108 -7.25 9.00 -6.76
C GLN A 108 -7.64 9.97 -5.64
N GLN A 109 -8.17 9.48 -4.52
CA GLN A 109 -8.55 10.35 -3.39
C GLN A 109 -7.34 11.06 -2.77
N ILE A 110 -6.22 10.36 -2.60
CA ILE A 110 -4.97 10.95 -2.11
C ILE A 110 -4.49 12.05 -3.06
N VAL A 111 -4.48 11.78 -4.37
CA VAL A 111 -4.05 12.77 -5.37
C VAL A 111 -4.93 14.02 -5.32
N SER A 112 -6.26 13.84 -5.28
CA SER A 112 -7.19 14.96 -5.19
C SER A 112 -7.02 15.76 -3.89
N ALA A 113 -6.85 15.11 -2.74
CA ALA A 113 -6.67 15.80 -1.47
C ALA A 113 -5.37 16.62 -1.45
N LEU A 114 -4.27 16.08 -1.98
CA LEU A 114 -2.98 16.78 -2.06
C LEU A 114 -3.03 17.96 -3.05
N GLN A 115 -3.78 17.83 -4.15
CA GLN A 115 -4.01 18.92 -5.09
C GLN A 115 -4.82 20.05 -4.43
N GLN A 116 -5.90 19.71 -3.73
CA GLN A 116 -6.71 20.70 -3.01
C GLN A 116 -5.87 21.45 -1.97
N TYR A 117 -5.12 20.73 -1.15
CA TYR A 117 -4.21 21.35 -0.17
C TYR A 117 -3.20 22.29 -0.83
N ARG A 118 -2.55 21.86 -1.91
CA ARG A 118 -1.63 22.70 -2.67
C ARG A 118 -2.31 23.97 -3.14
N ASP A 119 -3.51 23.86 -3.71
CA ASP A 119 -4.24 24.98 -4.30
C ASP A 119 -4.67 25.98 -3.20
N GLU A 120 -5.14 25.49 -2.05
CA GLU A 120 -5.52 26.33 -0.92
C GLU A 120 -4.31 27.06 -0.30
N VAL A 121 -3.14 26.42 -0.23
CA VAL A 121 -1.89 27.07 0.20
C VAL A 121 -1.45 28.14 -0.81
N GLN A 122 -1.51 27.85 -2.11
CA GLN A 122 -1.13 28.79 -3.18
C GLN A 122 -2.06 30.01 -3.21
N GLN A 123 -3.34 29.80 -2.97
CA GLN A 123 -4.35 30.86 -2.89
C GLN A 123 -4.37 31.58 -1.54
N ARG A 124 -3.59 31.09 -0.55
CA ARG A 124 -3.59 31.58 0.84
C ARG A 124 -4.96 31.52 1.50
N THR A 125 -5.80 30.55 1.12
CA THR A 125 -7.06 30.24 1.80
C THR A 125 -6.86 29.25 2.94
N PHE A 126 -5.77 28.47 2.90
CA PHE A 126 -5.29 27.67 4.03
C PHE A 126 -3.91 28.16 4.52
N PRO A 127 -3.68 28.24 5.85
CA PRO A 127 -4.68 28.07 6.91
C PRO A 127 -5.67 29.24 6.93
N ASP A 128 -6.92 28.95 7.31
CA ASP A 128 -7.93 29.98 7.60
C ASP A 128 -7.90 30.35 9.10
N ALA A 129 -8.87 31.14 9.55
CA ALA A 129 -8.99 31.52 10.95
C ALA A 129 -9.29 30.32 11.88
N ALA A 130 -10.04 29.31 11.44
CA ALA A 130 -10.34 28.13 12.25
C ALA A 130 -9.12 27.22 12.43
N HIS A 131 -8.16 27.30 11.51
CA HIS A 131 -6.89 26.58 11.54
C HIS A 131 -5.70 27.45 11.99
N SER A 132 -5.98 28.62 12.59
CA SER A 132 -4.98 29.56 13.11
C SER A 132 -5.28 29.90 14.57
N TYR A 133 -4.26 30.33 15.32
CA TYR A 133 -4.45 30.86 16.66
C TYR A 133 -4.58 32.37 16.62
N ASP A 134 -5.54 32.90 17.37
CA ASP A 134 -5.72 34.35 17.54
C ASP A 134 -4.78 34.90 18.63
N LEU A 135 -4.35 36.14 18.45
CA LEU A 135 -3.65 36.92 19.46
C LEU A 135 -4.57 38.05 19.95
N PRO A 136 -4.75 38.24 21.28
CA PRO A 136 -5.48 39.39 21.79
C PRO A 136 -4.90 40.71 21.27
N ALA A 137 -5.77 41.66 20.95
CA ALA A 137 -5.36 42.93 20.36
C ALA A 137 -4.33 43.72 21.20
N GLU A 138 -4.40 43.59 22.53
CA GLU A 138 -3.46 44.22 23.46
C GLU A 138 -2.04 43.66 23.30
N GLU A 139 -1.90 42.34 23.28
CA GLU A 139 -0.61 41.66 23.08
C GLU A 139 -0.02 41.96 21.70
N TRP A 140 -0.86 42.08 20.67
CA TRP A 140 -0.42 42.51 19.34
C TRP A 140 0.16 43.93 19.34
N ALA A 141 -0.51 44.87 20.02
CA ALA A 141 -0.05 46.27 20.10
C ALA A 141 1.30 46.37 20.84
N GLN A 142 1.47 45.61 21.93
CA GLN A 142 2.74 45.55 22.65
C GLN A 142 3.86 44.98 21.77
N PHE A 143 3.59 43.89 21.04
CA PHE A 143 4.55 43.30 20.10
C PHE A 143 4.99 44.29 19.03
N VAL A 144 4.05 45.03 18.42
CA VAL A 144 4.38 46.07 17.41
C VAL A 144 5.27 47.16 17.99
N ALA A 145 4.98 47.66 19.19
CA ALA A 145 5.82 48.65 19.85
C ALA A 145 7.26 48.16 20.10
N LEU A 146 7.43 46.88 20.48
CA LEU A 146 8.74 46.25 20.64
C LEU A 146 9.51 46.14 19.33
N LEU A 147 8.83 45.86 18.20
CA LEU A 147 9.47 45.82 16.87
C LEU A 147 9.98 47.19 16.40
N GLU A 148 9.26 48.26 16.71
CA GLU A 148 9.69 49.62 16.34
C GLU A 148 10.87 50.10 17.21
N ALA A 149 10.86 49.75 18.50
CA ALA A 149 11.95 50.03 19.43
C ALA A 149 13.25 49.27 19.09
N SER A 150 13.17 48.06 18.53
CA SER A 150 14.35 47.29 18.11
C SER A 150 14.96 47.79 16.80
N ARG A 151 14.14 48.23 15.84
CA ARG A 151 14.61 48.83 14.57
C ARG A 151 15.30 50.17 14.74
N SER A 152 15.03 50.88 15.83
CA SER A 152 15.66 52.17 16.14
C SER A 152 17.00 52.03 16.86
N ASN A 153 17.47 50.80 17.11
CA ASN A 153 18.81 50.52 17.63
C ASN A 153 19.80 50.32 16.45
N PRO A 154 20.79 51.21 16.24
CA PRO A 154 21.64 51.19 15.04
C PRO A 154 22.60 49.98 14.92
N SER A 155 22.58 49.03 15.86
CA SER A 155 23.47 47.87 15.86
C SER A 155 22.98 46.68 15.01
N ASP A 156 21.73 46.67 14.55
CA ASP A 156 21.11 45.56 13.79
C ASP A 156 20.95 45.86 12.28
N ALA A 157 21.63 46.88 11.76
CA ALA A 157 21.69 47.07 10.31
C ALA A 157 22.30 45.82 9.67
N PRO A 158 21.62 45.13 8.74
CA PRO A 158 22.19 43.96 8.08
C PRO A 158 23.49 44.40 7.41
N SER A 159 24.59 43.70 7.71
CA SER A 159 25.86 43.88 6.98
C SER A 159 25.54 43.86 5.49
N PRO A 160 26.09 44.82 4.70
CA PRO A 160 25.87 44.83 3.27
C PRO A 160 26.25 43.46 2.72
N MET A 161 25.30 42.78 2.07
CA MET A 161 25.59 41.58 1.32
C MET A 161 26.70 41.93 0.33
N THR A 162 27.91 41.44 0.60
CA THR A 162 28.97 41.40 -0.39
C THR A 162 28.53 40.39 -1.43
N ASP A 163 28.15 40.93 -2.59
CA ASP A 163 27.92 40.18 -3.82
C ASP A 163 29.24 39.48 -4.18
N ASP A 164 29.30 38.17 -3.94
CA ASP A 164 30.43 37.34 -4.37
C ASP A 164 29.94 36.43 -5.49
N SER A 165 30.18 36.93 -6.70
CA SER A 165 30.44 36.29 -8.01
C SER A 165 30.08 34.81 -8.19
#